data_AF-A0A960IY56-F1
#
_entry.id   AF-A0A960IY56-F1
#
_cell.length_a   1.000
_cell.length_b   1.000
_cell.length_c   1.000
_cell.angle_alpha   90.00
_cell.angle_beta   90.00
_cell.angle_gamma   90.00
#
_symmetry.space_group_name_H-M   'P 1'
#
loop_
_entity.id
_entity.type
_entity.pdbx_description
1 polymer ?
#
loop_
_entity_poly.entity_id
_entity_poly.type
_entity_poly.pdbx_seq_one_letter_code
_entity_poly.pdbx_strand_id
1 'polypeptide(L)'
;TRLAVVGRLRHGIEAGELELSYQPQVGLDDGAILGVEALVRWRQGPRRLLLPAEFIPVAERTDMIHPLTREVLGQAIAQAARWFHVGQPLRMSVNVSARNLVEDDLVDAIGTMLDAEGLPASFLEIELTETALMANPGRAVVVIGRLRDLGVRVAIDDFGT
;
A
#
# COMPACT_ATOMS: atom_id res chain seq x y z
N THR A 1 9.02 1.04 -24.80
CA THR A 1 7.58 0.92 -25.14
C THR A 1 6.80 0.48 -23.91
N ARG A 2 5.50 0.82 -23.82
CA ARG A 2 4.63 0.50 -22.67
C ARG A 2 4.61 -0.99 -22.32
N LEU A 3 4.55 -1.88 -23.31
CA LEU A 3 4.64 -3.34 -23.12
C LEU A 3 5.94 -3.77 -22.43
N ALA A 4 7.07 -3.11 -22.75
CA ALA A 4 8.34 -3.42 -22.12
C ALA A 4 8.38 -3.02 -20.64
N VAL A 5 7.63 -1.98 -20.22
CA VAL A 5 7.50 -1.61 -18.79
C VAL A 5 6.66 -2.65 -18.05
N VAL A 6 5.55 -3.10 -18.63
CA VAL A 6 4.66 -4.12 -18.02
C VAL A 6 5.39 -5.45 -17.80
N GLY A 7 6.08 -5.95 -18.84
CA GLY A 7 6.84 -7.20 -18.73
C GLY A 7 7.96 -7.11 -17.68
N ARG A 8 8.66 -5.97 -17.63
CA ARG A 8 9.67 -5.73 -16.60
C ARG A 8 9.07 -5.61 -15.20
N LEU A 9 7.91 -4.97 -15.05
CA LEU A 9 7.28 -4.79 -13.74
C LEU A 9 6.86 -6.13 -13.14
N ARG A 10 6.28 -7.03 -13.94
CA ARG A 10 5.98 -8.39 -13.51
C ARG A 10 7.23 -9.10 -13.00
N HIS A 11 8.28 -9.11 -13.83
CA HIS A 11 9.54 -9.74 -13.45
C HIS A 11 10.15 -9.10 -12.20
N GLY A 12 10.10 -7.77 -12.09
CA GLY A 12 10.63 -7.03 -10.95
C GLY A 12 9.91 -7.35 -9.65
N ILE A 13 8.57 -7.52 -9.68
CA ILE A 13 7.79 -7.99 -8.53
C ILE A 13 8.27 -9.40 -8.13
N GLU A 14 8.31 -10.34 -9.09
CA GLU A 14 8.73 -11.73 -8.83
C GLU A 14 10.18 -11.86 -8.36
N ALA A 15 11.06 -10.94 -8.79
CA ALA A 15 12.47 -10.91 -8.43
C ALA A 15 12.77 -10.12 -7.14
N GLY A 16 11.75 -9.60 -6.45
CA GLY A 16 11.95 -8.82 -5.21
C GLY A 16 12.63 -7.47 -5.46
N GLU A 17 12.43 -6.86 -6.62
CA GLU A 17 12.98 -5.54 -6.97
C GLU A 17 12.17 -4.37 -6.37
N LEU A 18 11.02 -4.65 -5.75
CA LEU A 18 10.26 -3.64 -5.01
C LEU A 18 10.83 -3.48 -3.60
N GLU A 19 11.11 -2.23 -3.23
CA GLU A 19 11.54 -1.84 -1.89
C GLU A 19 10.62 -0.74 -1.36
N LEU A 20 10.48 -0.64 -0.04
CA LEU A 20 9.72 0.43 0.62
C LEU A 20 10.66 1.44 1.26
N SER A 21 10.42 2.71 0.97
CA SER A 21 10.89 3.84 1.79
C SER A 21 9.79 4.24 2.77
N TYR A 22 10.14 4.78 3.93
CA TYR A 22 9.18 5.15 4.98
C TYR A 22 9.27 6.64 5.27
N GLN A 23 8.17 7.35 5.08
CA GLN A 23 8.06 8.77 5.39
C GLN A 23 7.39 8.95 6.76
N PRO A 24 8.05 9.56 7.76
CA PRO A 24 7.44 9.77 9.08
C PRO A 24 6.25 10.72 9.06
N GLN A 25 5.20 10.34 9.77
CA GLN A 25 4.06 11.19 10.11
C GLN A 25 4.21 11.61 11.58
N VAL A 26 4.30 12.93 11.84
CA VAL A 26 4.60 13.47 13.16
C VAL A 26 3.43 14.24 13.77
N GLY A 27 3.27 14.14 15.09
CA GLY A 27 2.37 14.99 15.87
C GLY A 27 2.89 16.42 15.87
N LEU A 28 2.00 17.40 15.63
CA LEU A 28 2.40 18.81 15.60
C LEU A 28 2.68 19.39 16.99
N ASP A 29 2.06 18.82 18.03
CA ASP A 29 2.16 19.34 19.40
C ASP A 29 3.49 18.97 20.07
N ASP A 30 4.00 17.76 19.84
CA ASP A 30 5.15 17.20 20.55
C ASP A 30 6.26 16.68 19.62
N GLY A 31 6.06 16.68 18.31
CA GLY A 31 6.99 16.15 17.32
C GLY A 31 7.15 14.62 17.35
N ALA A 32 6.29 13.91 18.09
CA ALA A 32 6.37 12.46 18.18
C ALA A 32 6.02 11.81 16.84
N ILE A 33 6.74 10.74 16.47
CA ILE A 33 6.42 9.93 15.29
C ILE A 33 5.19 9.09 15.63
N LEU A 34 4.07 9.38 14.95
CA LEU A 34 2.79 8.69 15.13
C LEU A 34 2.67 7.46 14.22
N GLY A 35 3.35 7.51 13.08
CA GLY A 35 3.33 6.47 12.06
C GLY A 35 4.28 6.79 10.93
N VAL A 36 4.20 5.97 9.88
CA VAL A 36 4.93 6.16 8.64
C VAL A 36 4.03 5.84 7.45
N GLU A 37 4.29 6.50 6.33
CA GLU A 37 3.75 6.13 5.04
C GLU A 37 4.77 5.26 4.28
N ALA A 38 4.33 4.10 3.79
CA ALA A 38 5.09 3.22 2.93
C ALA A 38 5.06 3.70 1.48
N LEU A 39 6.22 4.13 1.00
CA LEU A 39 6.42 4.64 -0.35
C LEU A 39 7.20 3.64 -1.17
N VAL A 40 6.52 2.96 -2.09
CA VAL A 40 7.14 1.97 -2.99
C VAL A 40 8.20 2.60 -3.88
N ARG A 41 9.29 1.88 -4.09
CA ARG A 41 10.34 2.18 -5.07
C ARG A 41 10.64 0.90 -5.83
N TRP A 42 11.06 1.04 -7.09
CA TRP A 42 11.43 -0.11 -7.90
C TRP A 42 12.92 -0.05 -8.27
N ARG A 43 13.70 -0.93 -7.63
CA ARG A 43 15.15 -1.01 -7.73
C ARG A 43 15.56 -2.02 -8.82
N GLN A 44 15.90 -1.50 -9.99
CA GLN A 44 16.39 -2.32 -11.11
C GLN A 44 17.91 -2.44 -11.05
N GLY A 45 18.40 -3.34 -10.20
CA GLY A 45 19.81 -3.50 -9.92
C GLY A 45 20.44 -2.31 -9.17
N PRO A 46 21.78 -2.27 -9.02
CA PRO A 46 22.44 -1.34 -8.08
C PRO A 46 22.37 0.15 -8.43
N ARG A 47 22.12 0.49 -9.70
CA ARG A 47 22.26 1.88 -10.20
C ARG A 47 20.96 2.55 -10.62
N ARG A 48 19.84 1.82 -10.62
CA ARG A 48 18.58 2.33 -11.17
C ARG A 48 17.46 2.18 -10.14
N LEU A 49 17.01 3.31 -9.64
CA LEU A 49 15.84 3.41 -8.78
C LEU A 49 14.76 4.16 -9.53
N LEU A 50 13.59 3.54 -9.65
CA LEU A 50 12.40 4.14 -10.21
C LEU A 50 11.49 4.64 -9.09
N LEU A 51 10.97 5.86 -9.27
CA LEU A 51 9.94 6.43 -8.40
C LEU A 51 8.54 6.02 -8.84
N PRO A 52 7.53 6.04 -7.95
CA PRO A 52 6.16 5.66 -8.26
C PRO A 52 5.60 6.27 -9.55
N ALA A 53 5.86 7.55 -9.79
CA ALA A 53 5.40 8.26 -10.99
C ALA A 53 5.85 7.61 -12.31
N GLU A 54 6.95 6.84 -12.31
CA GLU A 54 7.49 6.20 -13.51
C GLU A 54 6.83 4.85 -13.84
N PHE A 55 6.19 4.18 -12.87
CA PHE A 55 5.64 2.83 -13.06
C PHE A 55 4.20 2.64 -12.59
N ILE A 56 3.72 3.38 -11.58
CA ILE A 56 2.34 3.29 -11.10
C ILE A 56 1.32 3.60 -12.22
N PRO A 57 1.46 4.66 -13.04
CA PRO A 57 0.52 4.91 -14.14
C PRO A 57 0.48 3.78 -15.18
N VAL A 58 1.56 3.00 -15.31
CA VAL A 58 1.56 1.81 -16.18
C VAL A 58 0.86 0.65 -15.49
N ALA A 59 1.15 0.42 -14.21
CA ALA A 59 0.51 -0.60 -13.39
C ALA A 59 -1.01 -0.40 -13.38
N GLU A 60 -1.50 0.81 -13.11
CA GLU A 60 -2.92 1.16 -13.05
C GLU A 60 -3.64 1.06 -14.40
N ARG A 61 -2.93 1.14 -15.53
CA ARG A 61 -3.57 0.94 -16.85
C ARG A 61 -3.52 -0.53 -17.29
N THR A 62 -3.14 -1.43 -16.40
CA THR A 62 -3.05 -2.88 -16.59
C THR A 62 -3.53 -3.60 -15.33
N ASP A 63 -3.52 -4.93 -15.34
CA ASP A 63 -3.83 -5.70 -14.13
C ASP A 63 -2.60 -5.87 -13.23
N MET A 64 -1.46 -5.25 -13.57
CA MET A 64 -0.24 -5.29 -12.74
C MET A 64 -0.37 -4.50 -11.45
N ILE A 65 -1.35 -3.60 -11.33
CA ILE A 65 -1.61 -2.88 -10.07
C ILE A 65 -1.98 -3.86 -8.95
N HIS A 66 -2.66 -4.95 -9.26
CA HIS A 66 -3.10 -5.97 -8.29
C HIS A 66 -1.92 -6.69 -7.61
N PRO A 67 -1.03 -7.39 -8.33
CA PRO A 67 0.13 -8.03 -7.71
C PRO A 67 1.11 -7.01 -7.10
N LEU A 68 1.22 -5.81 -7.67
CA LEU A 68 2.04 -4.74 -7.09
C LEU A 68 1.55 -4.35 -5.70
N THR A 69 0.24 -4.07 -5.57
CA THR A 69 -0.36 -3.69 -4.29
C THR A 69 -0.22 -4.81 -3.26
N ARG A 70 -0.39 -6.08 -3.66
CA ARG A 70 -0.20 -7.22 -2.75
C ARG A 70 1.23 -7.34 -2.23
N GLU A 71 2.21 -7.15 -3.12
CA GLU A 71 3.62 -7.15 -2.73
C GLU A 71 3.94 -6.01 -1.77
N VAL A 72 3.46 -4.80 -2.07
CA VAL A 72 3.64 -3.62 -1.21
C VAL A 72 2.98 -3.82 0.17
N LEU A 73 1.75 -4.34 0.22
CA LEU A 73 1.05 -4.64 1.47
C LEU A 73 1.79 -5.69 2.29
N GLY A 74 2.24 -6.78 1.66
CA GLY A 74 3.02 -7.82 2.33
C GLY A 74 4.29 -7.27 2.98
N GLN A 75 5.08 -6.49 2.23
CA GLN A 75 6.29 -5.86 2.77
C GLN A 75 5.98 -4.86 3.90
N ALA A 76 4.95 -4.04 3.74
CA ALA A 76 4.56 -3.02 4.71
C ALA A 76 4.06 -3.64 6.02
N ILE A 77 3.18 -4.65 5.94
CA ILE A 77 2.65 -5.37 7.10
C ILE A 77 3.80 -6.09 7.83
N ALA A 78 4.68 -6.79 7.11
CA ALA A 78 5.83 -7.45 7.71
C ALA A 78 6.78 -6.46 8.42
N GLN A 79 6.99 -5.26 7.85
CA GLN A 79 7.80 -4.22 8.50
C GLN A 79 7.12 -3.66 9.75
N ALA A 80 5.82 -3.36 9.68
CA ALA A 80 5.06 -2.88 10.83
C ALA A 80 5.04 -3.91 11.96
N ALA A 81 4.88 -5.20 11.63
CA ALA A 81 4.98 -6.29 12.58
C ALA A 81 6.36 -6.33 13.25
N ARG A 82 7.46 -6.21 12.48
CA ARG A 82 8.81 -6.15 13.08
C ARG A 82 8.94 -5.03 14.10
N TRP A 83 8.47 -3.82 13.77
CA TRP A 83 8.50 -2.68 14.69
C TRP A 83 7.60 -2.88 15.92
N PHE A 84 6.42 -3.44 15.73
CA PHE A 84 5.51 -3.79 16.82
C PHE A 84 6.16 -4.76 17.81
N HIS A 85 6.77 -5.84 17.33
CA HIS A 85 7.38 -6.88 18.17
C HIS A 85 8.63 -6.42 18.93
N VAL A 86 9.36 -5.41 18.44
CA VAL A 86 10.49 -4.81 19.16
C VAL A 86 10.05 -3.68 20.11
N GLY A 87 8.74 -3.48 20.32
CA GLY A 87 8.20 -2.49 21.23
C GLY A 87 8.23 -1.05 20.70
N GLN A 88 8.33 -0.87 19.37
CA GLN A 88 8.27 0.43 18.70
C GLN A 88 7.08 0.48 17.73
N PRO A 89 5.84 0.30 18.22
CA PRO A 89 4.69 0.19 17.34
C PRO A 89 4.45 1.51 16.61
N LEU A 90 4.51 1.48 15.28
CA LEU A 90 4.20 2.60 14.41
C LEU A 90 3.04 2.21 13.51
N ARG A 91 2.08 3.13 13.34
CA ARG A 91 1.06 2.96 12.30
C ARG A 91 1.73 2.98 10.92
N MET A 92 1.33 2.05 10.07
CA MET A 92 1.81 1.93 8.69
C MET A 92 0.69 2.32 7.73
N SER A 93 0.89 3.41 7.00
CA SER A 93 -0.02 3.85 5.95
C SER A 93 0.45 3.32 4.59
N VAL A 94 -0.48 2.77 3.79
CA VAL A 94 -0.20 2.19 2.47
C VAL A 94 -1.19 2.73 1.44
N ASN A 95 -0.67 3.32 0.37
CA ASN A 95 -1.45 3.79 -0.77
C ASN A 95 -2.03 2.61 -1.57
N VAL A 96 -3.33 2.62 -1.79
CA VAL A 96 -4.03 1.61 -2.59
C VAL A 96 -4.77 2.28 -3.74
N SER A 97 -4.62 1.74 -4.96
CA SER A 97 -5.33 2.26 -6.12
C SER A 97 -6.81 1.90 -6.07
N ALA A 98 -7.66 2.76 -6.64
CA ALA A 98 -9.09 2.50 -6.84
C ALA A 98 -9.35 1.13 -7.50
N ARG A 99 -8.44 0.73 -8.38
CA ARG A 99 -8.55 -0.52 -9.13
C ARG A 99 -8.49 -1.72 -8.22
N ASN A 100 -7.76 -1.69 -7.11
CA ASN A 100 -7.72 -2.79 -6.16
C ASN A 100 -9.05 -2.96 -5.41
N LEU A 101 -9.87 -1.91 -5.28
CA LEU A 101 -11.20 -2.02 -4.67
C LEU A 101 -12.16 -2.88 -5.51
N VAL A 102 -11.79 -3.21 -6.76
CA VAL A 102 -12.54 -4.16 -7.59
C VAL A 102 -12.21 -5.62 -7.31
N GLU A 103 -11.19 -5.92 -6.51
CA GLU A 103 -10.84 -7.28 -6.11
C GLU A 103 -11.72 -7.72 -4.93
N ASP A 104 -12.47 -8.81 -5.09
CA ASP A 104 -13.36 -9.33 -4.02
C ASP A 104 -12.57 -9.84 -2.80
N ASP A 105 -11.33 -10.29 -3.02
CA ASP A 105 -10.47 -10.95 -2.03
C ASP A 105 -9.41 -10.03 -1.41
N LEU A 106 -9.35 -8.74 -1.78
CA LEU A 106 -8.33 -7.81 -1.25
C LEU A 106 -8.35 -7.76 0.29
N VAL A 107 -9.55 -7.60 0.88
CA VAL A 107 -9.69 -7.48 2.34
C VAL A 107 -9.33 -8.78 3.03
N ASP A 108 -9.68 -9.93 2.44
CA ASP A 108 -9.37 -11.24 3.00
C ASP A 108 -7.86 -11.53 2.93
N ALA A 109 -7.21 -11.08 1.85
CA ALA A 109 -5.75 -11.14 1.72
C ALA A 109 -5.05 -10.26 2.78
N ILE A 110 -5.54 -9.05 3.03
CA ILE A 110 -5.02 -8.17 4.09
C ILE A 110 -5.17 -8.85 5.46
N GLY A 111 -6.34 -9.40 5.78
CA GLY A 111 -6.58 -10.12 7.04
C GLY A 111 -5.61 -11.29 7.21
N THR A 112 -5.42 -12.08 6.15
CA THR A 112 -4.47 -13.21 6.15
C THR A 112 -3.02 -12.75 6.41
N MET A 113 -2.58 -11.66 5.79
CA MET A 113 -1.24 -11.09 5.99
C MET A 113 -1.06 -10.56 7.42
N LEU A 114 -2.06 -9.86 7.96
CA LEU A 114 -2.04 -9.34 9.33
C LEU A 114 -1.95 -10.47 10.36
N ASP A 115 -2.76 -11.51 10.19
CA ASP A 115 -2.77 -12.68 11.07
C ASP A 115 -1.45 -13.46 11.00
N ALA A 116 -0.90 -13.65 9.80
CA ALA A 116 0.37 -14.35 9.60
C ALA A 116 1.55 -13.64 10.27
N GLU A 117 1.55 -12.31 10.26
CA GLU A 117 2.60 -11.49 10.86
C GLU A 117 2.31 -11.11 12.33
N GLY A 118 1.13 -11.47 12.86
CA GLY A 118 0.72 -11.14 14.23
C GLY A 118 0.57 -9.63 14.47
N LEU A 119 0.25 -8.84 13.44
CA LEU A 119 0.08 -7.39 13.54
C LEU A 119 -1.38 -7.06 13.83
N PRO A 120 -1.72 -6.33 14.91
CA PRO A 120 -3.09 -5.86 15.11
C PRO A 120 -3.51 -4.93 13.97
N ALA A 121 -4.67 -5.19 13.37
CA ALA A 121 -5.17 -4.47 12.19
C ALA A 121 -5.21 -2.94 12.36
N SER A 122 -5.37 -2.45 13.59
CA SER A 122 -5.38 -1.02 13.93
C SER A 122 -4.08 -0.28 13.65
N PHE A 123 -2.98 -1.01 13.43
CA PHE A 123 -1.67 -0.47 13.02
C PHE A 123 -1.50 -0.37 11.50
N LEU A 124 -2.44 -0.89 10.71
CA LEU A 124 -2.48 -0.68 9.27
C LEU A 124 -3.50 0.42 8.93
N GLU A 125 -3.10 1.32 8.04
CA GLU A 125 -3.95 2.33 7.44
C GLU A 125 -3.88 2.23 5.92
N ILE A 126 -5.03 2.16 5.27
CA ILE A 126 -5.14 2.18 3.82
C ILE A 126 -5.49 3.59 3.37
N GLU A 127 -4.66 4.15 2.52
CA GLU A 127 -4.85 5.48 1.91
C GLU A 127 -5.44 5.32 0.51
N LEU A 128 -6.54 6.03 0.28
CA LEU A 128 -7.27 6.07 -1.00
C LEU A 128 -7.43 7.51 -1.42
N THR A 129 -7.26 7.83 -2.71
CA THR A 129 -7.52 9.19 -3.19
C THR A 129 -9.03 9.45 -3.30
N GLU A 130 -9.48 10.70 -3.17
CA GLU A 130 -10.90 11.03 -3.37
C GLU A 130 -11.38 10.63 -4.79
N THR A 131 -10.56 10.90 -5.81
CA THR A 131 -10.87 10.53 -7.19
C THR A 131 -11.05 9.01 -7.35
N ALA A 132 -10.27 8.21 -6.61
CA ALA A 132 -10.41 6.75 -6.61
C ALA A 132 -11.78 6.30 -6.09
N LEU A 133 -12.30 6.95 -5.04
CA LEU A 133 -13.60 6.65 -4.46
C LEU A 133 -14.74 7.03 -5.42
N MET A 134 -14.61 8.16 -6.10
CA MET A 134 -15.64 8.67 -7.01
C MET A 134 -15.82 7.83 -8.28
N ALA A 135 -14.81 7.03 -8.67
CA ALA A 135 -14.90 6.15 -9.83
C ALA A 135 -15.94 5.02 -9.67
N ASN A 136 -16.10 4.49 -8.45
CA ASN A 136 -17.15 3.50 -8.14
C ASN A 136 -17.57 3.60 -6.65
N PRO A 137 -18.41 4.59 -6.29
CA PRO A 137 -18.72 4.90 -4.90
C PRO A 137 -19.39 3.74 -4.17
N GLY A 138 -20.32 3.03 -4.84
CA GLY A 138 -21.05 1.92 -4.23
C GLY A 138 -20.11 0.78 -3.80
N ARG A 139 -19.15 0.43 -4.66
CA ARG A 139 -18.17 -0.61 -4.34
C ARG A 139 -17.13 -0.15 -3.32
N ALA A 140 -16.69 1.11 -3.41
CA ALA A 140 -15.78 1.68 -2.44
C ALA A 140 -16.35 1.64 -1.01
N VAL A 141 -17.63 2.00 -0.83
CA VAL A 141 -18.32 1.93 0.47
C VAL A 141 -18.29 0.51 1.05
N VAL A 142 -18.55 -0.51 0.23
CA VAL A 142 -18.53 -1.92 0.69
C VAL A 142 -17.13 -2.33 1.13
N VAL A 143 -16.10 -2.04 0.34
CA VAL A 143 -14.72 -2.42 0.67
C VAL A 143 -14.21 -1.67 1.89
N ILE A 144 -14.48 -0.36 2.00
CA ILE A 144 -14.12 0.44 3.17
C ILE A 144 -14.83 -0.06 4.42
N GLY A 145 -16.10 -0.45 4.32
CA GLY A 145 -16.83 -1.09 5.41
C GLY A 145 -16.12 -2.35 5.89
N ARG A 146 -15.79 -3.27 4.98
CA ARG A 146 -15.07 -4.51 5.30
C ARG A 146 -13.68 -4.26 5.92
N LEU A 147 -12.93 -3.28 5.42
CA LEU A 147 -11.64 -2.89 6.01
C LEU A 147 -11.80 -2.39 7.45
N ARG A 148 -12.81 -1.56 7.71
CA ARG A 148 -13.11 -1.07 9.06
C ARG A 148 -13.58 -2.18 9.99
N ASP A 149 -14.39 -3.12 9.50
CA ASP A 149 -14.85 -4.29 10.27
C ASP A 149 -13.66 -5.21 10.64
N LEU A 150 -12.64 -5.30 9.78
CA LEU A 150 -11.37 -5.97 10.08
C LEU A 150 -10.52 -5.21 11.12
N GLY A 151 -10.83 -3.94 11.39
CA GLY A 151 -10.07 -3.07 12.29
C GLY A 151 -8.96 -2.26 11.61
N VAL A 152 -8.89 -2.30 10.28
CA VAL A 152 -7.95 -1.50 9.48
C VAL A 152 -8.45 -0.06 9.39
N ARG A 153 -7.54 0.90 9.55
CA ARG A 153 -7.86 2.32 9.36
C ARG A 153 -7.96 2.64 7.87
N VAL A 154 -8.83 3.58 7.52
CA VAL A 154 -8.93 4.06 6.14
C VAL A 154 -8.86 5.59 6.16
N ALA A 155 -7.89 6.12 5.43
CA ALA A 155 -7.73 7.54 5.19
C ALA A 155 -8.06 7.86 3.73
N ILE A 156 -8.69 9.01 3.52
CA ILE A 156 -8.96 9.55 2.19
C ILE A 156 -7.97 10.69 2.00
N ASP A 157 -7.07 10.53 1.04
CA ASP A 157 -6.09 11.53 0.71
C ASP A 157 -6.63 12.47 -0.38
N ASP A 158 -6.46 13.76 -0.14
CA ASP A 158 -6.92 14.84 -1.02
C ASP A 158 -5.70 15.63 -1.49
N PHE A 159 -4.99 15.07 -2.48
CA PHE A 159 -4.17 15.90 -3.34
C PHE A 159 -5.02 16.37 -4.51
N GLY A 160 -5.59 17.57 -4.33
CA GLY A 160 -5.93 18.44 -5.44
C GLY A 160 -4.72 18.56 -6.38
N THR A 161 -4.98 18.28 -7.66
CA THR A 161 -4.03 18.35 -8.78
C THR A 161 -3.37 19.71 -8.95
#